data_AF-A0A354B208-F1
#
_entry.id   AF-A0A354B208-F1
#
_cell.length_a   1.000
_cell.length_b   1.000
_cell.length_c   1.000
_cell.angle_alpha   90.00
_cell.angle_beta   90.00
_cell.angle_gamma   90.00
#
_symmetry.space_group_name_H-M   'P 1'
#
loop_
_entity.id
_entity.type
_entity.pdbx_description
1 polymer ?
#
loop_
_entity_poly.entity_id
_entity_poly.type
_entity_poly.pdbx_seq_one_letter_code
_entity_poly.pdbx_strand_id
1 'polypeptide(L)'
;RWRDGKALGGPIATDQGAVRSLIQLKNGELISGGDKGSLRRWRDGKALGGSIATDQGAVRSLIELKNGELISGGFDGSLRRWRDGKALGGPIATGQGAVWSLIELTNGELISGGSDGSLRRWLDIKIVIKAACEELREHPALVDPKSAAEKEASATCRSRGYLK
;
A
#
# COMPACT_ATOMS: atom_id res chain seq x y z
N ARG A 1 -10.33 25.73 8.25
CA ARG A 1 -10.01 27.08 8.76
C ARG A 1 -9.21 26.91 10.04
N TRP A 2 -7.91 27.23 10.04
CA TRP A 2 -7.05 27.15 11.22
C TRP A 2 -7.53 28.20 12.24
N ARG A 3 -7.85 27.80 13.48
CA ARG A 3 -8.30 28.75 14.52
C ARG A 3 -7.08 29.42 15.14
N ASP A 4 -6.85 30.69 14.79
CA ASP A 4 -5.94 31.62 15.46
C ASP A 4 -4.51 31.10 15.71
N GLY A 5 -4.04 30.16 14.88
CA GLY A 5 -2.72 29.53 15.03
C GLY A 5 -2.56 28.64 16.27
N LYS A 6 -3.64 28.34 17.01
CA LYS A 6 -3.58 27.50 18.21
C LYS A 6 -3.99 26.06 17.90
N ALA A 7 -3.25 25.12 18.49
CA ALA A 7 -3.64 23.71 18.49
C ALA A 7 -4.99 23.54 19.20
N LEU A 8 -5.83 22.64 18.67
CA LEU A 8 -7.07 22.25 19.33
C LEU A 8 -6.80 21.09 20.27
N GLY A 9 -7.07 21.28 21.56
CA GLY A 9 -6.79 20.28 22.59
C GLY A 9 -5.32 20.21 23.01
N GLY A 10 -5.02 19.25 23.89
CA GLY A 10 -3.65 18.97 24.35
C GLY A 10 -2.87 18.08 23.37
N PRO A 11 -1.53 18.01 23.51
CA PRO A 11 -0.71 17.12 22.71
C PRO A 11 -1.09 15.64 22.95
N ILE A 12 -1.08 14.85 21.88
CA ILE A 12 -1.34 13.40 21.94
C ILE A 12 0.00 12.67 21.85
N ALA A 13 0.37 11.94 22.89
CA ALA A 13 1.59 11.15 22.92
C ALA A 13 1.44 9.87 22.07
N THR A 14 2.40 9.62 21.18
CA THR A 14 2.40 8.43 20.29
C THR A 14 3.39 7.34 20.71
N ASP A 15 4.41 7.71 21.49
CA ASP A 15 5.60 6.94 21.83
C ASP A 15 6.45 6.46 20.63
N GLN A 16 6.21 7.00 19.42
CA GLN A 16 6.87 6.54 18.18
C GLN A 16 8.22 7.22 17.89
N GLY A 17 8.72 8.05 18.81
CA GLY A 17 9.78 9.02 18.48
C GLY A 17 9.21 10.14 17.60
N ALA A 18 10.01 10.72 16.70
CA ALA A 18 9.47 11.69 15.75
C ALA A 18 8.42 11.00 14.87
N VAL A 19 7.23 11.60 14.78
CA VAL A 19 6.20 11.18 13.83
C VAL A 19 6.62 11.71 12.46
N ARG A 20 6.87 10.79 11.53
CA ARG A 20 7.42 11.09 10.20
C ARG A 20 6.35 11.09 9.11
N SER A 21 5.26 10.37 9.33
CA SER A 21 4.19 10.21 8.34
C SER A 21 2.83 10.13 9.03
N LEU A 22 1.83 10.68 8.36
CA LEU A 22 0.43 10.69 8.80
C LEU A 22 -0.47 10.48 7.59
N ILE A 23 -1.55 9.71 7.76
CA ILE A 23 -2.61 9.60 6.77
C ILE A 23 -3.96 9.39 7.44
N GLN A 24 -5.00 10.05 6.93
CA GLN A 24 -6.37 9.69 7.25
C GLN A 24 -6.88 8.65 6.26
N LEU A 25 -7.38 7.53 6.77
CA LEU A 25 -8.03 6.49 5.99
C LEU A 25 -9.46 6.89 5.64
N LYS A 26 -10.01 6.29 4.58
CA LYS A 26 -11.41 6.50 4.13
C LYS A 26 -12.44 6.20 5.21
N ASN A 27 -12.12 5.30 6.15
CA ASN A 27 -12.99 4.96 7.29
C ASN A 27 -12.90 5.97 8.46
N GLY A 28 -12.18 7.08 8.28
CA GLY A 28 -12.01 8.14 9.26
C GLY A 28 -10.92 7.90 10.31
N GLU A 29 -10.26 6.74 10.32
CA GLU A 29 -9.09 6.52 11.19
C GLU A 29 -7.90 7.33 10.71
N LEU A 30 -7.07 7.78 11.65
CA LEU A 30 -5.75 8.32 11.36
C LEU A 30 -4.69 7.24 11.63
N ILE A 31 -3.72 7.10 10.74
CA ILE A 31 -2.52 6.30 10.94
C ILE A 31 -1.32 7.24 11.07
N SER A 32 -0.47 6.99 12.07
CA SER A 32 0.83 7.65 12.22
C SER A 32 1.97 6.65 12.14
N GLY A 33 3.04 7.02 11.45
CA GLY A 33 4.31 6.29 11.39
C GLY A 33 5.45 7.13 11.98
N GLY A 34 6.37 6.50 12.71
CA GLY A 34 7.46 7.22 13.38
C GLY A 34 8.82 6.53 13.35
N ASP A 35 9.80 7.17 13.97
CA ASP A 35 11.21 6.77 13.97
C ASP A 35 11.47 5.41 14.63
N LYS A 36 10.62 4.96 15.55
CA LYS A 36 10.73 3.64 16.19
C LYS A 36 10.21 2.48 15.32
N GLY A 37 9.86 2.72 14.06
CA GLY A 37 9.39 1.67 13.15
C GLY A 37 8.09 1.03 13.57
N SER A 38 7.13 1.86 13.94
CA SER A 38 5.78 1.41 14.25
C SER A 38 4.72 2.26 13.58
N LEU A 39 3.54 1.66 13.40
CA LEU A 39 2.29 2.34 13.10
C LEU A 39 1.44 2.46 14.37
N ARG A 40 0.67 3.55 14.50
CA ARG A 40 -0.41 3.71 15.49
C ARG A 40 -1.70 4.09 14.77
N ARG A 41 -2.81 3.55 15.26
CA ARG A 41 -4.16 3.83 14.77
C ARG A 41 -4.87 4.77 15.73
N TRP A 42 -5.62 5.73 15.21
CA TRP A 42 -6.30 6.73 16.00
C TRP A 42 -7.71 7.01 15.50
N ARG A 43 -8.60 7.39 16.41
CA ARG A 43 -9.89 7.99 16.11
C ARG A 43 -10.22 8.99 17.21
N ASP A 44 -10.63 10.19 16.83
CA ASP A 44 -11.03 11.25 17.76
C ASP A 44 -10.01 11.52 18.88
N GLY A 45 -8.72 11.51 18.52
CA GLY A 45 -7.61 11.73 19.44
C GLY A 45 -7.29 10.57 20.39
N LYS A 46 -7.95 9.41 20.24
CA LYS A 46 -7.72 8.20 21.04
C LYS A 46 -7.07 7.10 20.22
N ALA A 47 -6.15 6.37 20.83
CA ALA A 47 -5.50 5.23 20.20
C ALA A 47 -6.49 4.05 20.04
N LEU A 48 -6.54 3.47 18.84
CA LEU A 48 -7.29 2.26 18.52
C LEU A 48 -6.37 1.05 18.68
N GLY A 49 -6.04 0.72 19.92
CA GLY A 49 -5.18 -0.40 20.28
C GLY A 49 -3.69 -0.06 20.42
N GLY A 50 -2.86 -1.09 20.33
CA GLY A 50 -1.41 -1.00 20.56
C GLY A 50 -0.61 -0.48 19.37
N SER A 51 0.69 -0.29 19.61
CA SER A 51 1.67 -0.02 18.56
C SER A 51 1.82 -1.25 17.65
N ILE A 52 1.86 -1.04 16.33
CA ILE A 52 2.03 -2.09 15.33
C ILE A 52 3.47 -2.00 14.83
N ALA A 53 4.30 -3.02 15.11
CA ALA A 53 5.67 -3.05 14.63
C ALA A 53 5.71 -3.23 13.10
N THR A 54 6.56 -2.45 12.43
CA THR A 54 6.80 -2.60 10.99
C THR A 54 8.11 -3.27 10.67
N ASP A 55 9.08 -3.31 11.58
CA ASP A 55 10.48 -3.73 11.34
C ASP A 55 11.17 -2.98 10.19
N GLN A 56 10.68 -1.79 9.82
CA GLN A 56 11.20 -1.00 8.68
C GLN A 56 12.21 0.08 9.08
N GLY A 57 12.59 0.14 10.36
CA GLY A 57 13.13 1.39 10.94
C GLY A 57 12.10 2.52 10.80
N ALA A 58 12.55 3.77 10.70
CA ALA A 58 11.62 4.91 10.61
C ALA A 58 10.60 4.76 9.47
N VAL A 59 9.31 4.91 9.78
CA VAL A 59 8.23 4.85 8.78
C VAL A 59 8.07 6.23 8.12
N ARG A 60 8.66 6.40 6.94
CA ARG A 60 8.83 7.70 6.28
C ARG A 60 7.66 8.10 5.41
N SER A 61 6.88 7.14 4.91
CA SER A 61 5.75 7.40 4.03
C SER A 61 4.61 6.42 4.28
N LEU A 62 3.39 6.90 4.09
CA LEU A 62 2.15 6.14 4.24
C LEU A 62 1.18 6.50 3.12
N ILE A 63 0.47 5.50 2.59
CA ILE A 63 -0.65 5.71 1.66
C ILE A 63 -1.72 4.64 1.83
N GLU A 64 -2.99 5.03 1.78
CA GLU A 64 -4.11 4.11 1.61
C GLU A 64 -4.43 4.01 0.12
N LEU A 65 -4.35 2.81 -0.44
CA LEU A 65 -4.68 2.54 -1.82
C LEU A 65 -6.20 2.52 -2.05
N LYS A 66 -6.63 2.60 -3.31
CA LYS A 66 -8.04 2.50 -3.72
C LYS A 66 -8.70 1.22 -3.21
N ASN A 67 -7.96 0.12 -3.17
CA ASN A 67 -8.43 -1.18 -2.67
C ASN A 67 -8.49 -1.28 -1.12
N GLY A 68 -8.19 -0.20 -0.39
CA GLY A 68 -8.24 -0.15 1.08
C GLY A 68 -7.04 -0.78 1.77
N GLU A 69 -5.99 -1.18 1.05
CA GLU A 69 -4.71 -1.55 1.67
C GLU A 69 -3.95 -0.29 2.07
N LEU A 70 -3.34 -0.31 3.24
CA LEU A 70 -2.35 0.68 3.64
C LEU A 70 -0.96 0.19 3.21
N ILE A 71 -0.15 1.08 2.66
CA ILE A 71 1.26 0.84 2.35
C ILE A 71 2.11 1.74 3.24
N SER A 72 3.17 1.17 3.83
CA SER A 72 4.21 1.91 4.54
C SER A 72 5.55 1.80 3.84
N GLY A 73 6.23 2.93 3.67
CA GLY A 73 7.61 3.02 3.17
C GLY A 73 8.60 3.25 4.32
N GLY A 74 9.63 2.40 4.35
CA GLY A 74 10.59 2.30 5.45
C GLY A 74 11.93 2.99 5.24
N PHE A 75 12.68 3.17 6.33
CA PHE A 75 14.09 3.52 6.29
C PHE A 75 14.97 2.37 5.75
N ASP A 76 14.55 1.13 5.99
CA ASP A 76 15.16 -0.09 5.47
C ASP A 76 15.04 -0.24 3.93
N GLY A 77 14.27 0.64 3.29
CA GLY A 77 14.02 0.61 1.85
C GLY A 77 13.00 -0.43 1.39
N SER A 78 12.17 -0.93 2.30
CA SER A 78 11.05 -1.80 1.95
C SER A 78 9.72 -1.05 1.88
N LEU A 79 8.79 -1.61 1.10
CA LEU A 79 7.35 -1.36 1.24
C LEU A 79 6.74 -2.50 2.05
N ARG A 80 5.77 -2.19 2.92
CA ARG A 80 4.93 -3.19 3.60
C ARG A 80 3.46 -2.88 3.39
N ARG A 81 2.67 -3.94 3.26
CA ARG A 81 1.23 -3.89 3.01
C ARG A 81 0.47 -4.23 4.28
N TRP A 82 -0.64 -3.54 4.52
CA TRP A 82 -1.42 -3.67 5.74
C TRP A 82 -2.92 -3.63 5.47
N ARG A 83 -3.68 -4.34 6.28
CA ARG A 83 -5.13 -4.19 6.41
C ARG A 83 -5.54 -4.44 7.85
N ASP A 84 -6.33 -3.52 8.41
CA ASP A 84 -6.83 -3.59 9.79
C ASP A 84 -5.73 -3.81 10.85
N GLY A 85 -4.55 -3.23 10.61
CA GLY A 85 -3.37 -3.35 11.48
C GLY A 85 -2.62 -4.68 11.38
N LYS A 86 -2.93 -5.52 10.39
CA LYS A 86 -2.22 -6.78 10.11
C LYS A 86 -1.43 -6.67 8.81
N ALA A 87 -0.24 -7.25 8.80
CA ALA A 87 0.60 -7.30 7.61
C ALA A 87 0.00 -8.24 6.55
N LEU A 88 0.08 -7.83 5.29
CA LEU A 88 -0.35 -8.61 4.13
C LEU A 88 0.89 -9.12 3.37
N GLY A 89 1.40 -10.28 3.79
CA GLY A 89 2.58 -10.90 3.20
C GLY A 89 3.90 -10.31 3.71
N GLY A 90 4.98 -10.57 2.97
CA GLY A 90 6.33 -10.15 3.32
C GLY A 90 6.70 -8.73 2.83
N PRO A 91 7.87 -8.22 3.25
CA PRO A 91 8.38 -6.94 2.78
C PRO A 91 8.71 -6.98 1.28
N ILE A 92 8.48 -5.85 0.60
CA ILE A 92 8.82 -5.66 -0.81
C ILE A 92 10.06 -4.77 -0.85
N ALA A 93 11.21 -5.36 -1.18
CA ALA A 93 12.45 -4.60 -1.31
C ALA A 93 12.39 -3.67 -2.52
N THR A 94 12.54 -2.36 -2.29
CA THR A 94 12.54 -1.39 -3.39
C THR A 94 13.89 -1.28 -4.09
N GLY A 95 14.98 -1.52 -3.34
CA GLY A 95 16.34 -1.23 -3.79
C GLY A 95 16.66 0.27 -3.85
N GLN A 96 15.82 1.16 -3.29
CA GLN A 96 15.99 2.62 -3.36
C GLN A 96 16.66 3.24 -2.13
N GLY A 97 17.11 2.43 -1.17
CA GLY A 97 17.32 2.92 0.21
C GLY A 97 16.00 3.42 0.81
N ALA A 98 16.05 4.34 1.77
CA ALA A 98 14.85 4.80 2.47
C ALA A 98 13.76 5.31 1.50
N VAL A 99 12.51 4.89 1.74
CA VAL A 99 11.35 5.26 0.90
C VAL A 99 10.66 6.49 1.47
N TRP A 100 10.92 7.64 0.86
CA TRP A 100 10.49 8.95 1.35
C TRP A 100 9.07 9.33 0.94
N SER A 101 8.57 8.78 -0.16
CA SER A 101 7.29 9.22 -0.72
C SER A 101 6.58 8.08 -1.43
N LEU A 102 5.25 8.09 -1.34
CA LEU A 102 4.36 7.13 -1.98
C LEU A 102 3.18 7.85 -2.60
N ILE A 103 2.76 7.44 -3.79
CA ILE A 103 1.51 7.88 -4.43
C ILE A 103 0.90 6.75 -5.26
N GLU A 104 -0.42 6.64 -5.25
CA GLU A 104 -1.15 5.77 -6.16
C GLU A 104 -1.67 6.61 -7.33
N LEU A 105 -1.35 6.20 -8.55
CA LEU A 105 -1.79 6.84 -9.77
C LEU A 105 -3.25 6.48 -10.10
N THR A 106 -3.86 7.21 -11.03
CA THR A 106 -5.24 6.98 -11.47
C THR A 106 -5.44 5.56 -12.03
N ASN A 107 -4.44 5.02 -12.73
CA ASN A 107 -4.41 3.66 -13.28
C ASN A 107 -4.18 2.54 -12.24
N GLY A 108 -3.99 2.87 -10.96
CA GLY A 108 -3.80 1.90 -9.87
C GLY A 108 -2.34 1.47 -9.65
N GLU A 109 -1.39 2.08 -10.35
CA GLU A 109 0.03 1.89 -10.05
C GLU A 109 0.44 2.62 -8.78
N LEU A 110 1.22 1.96 -7.94
CA LEU A 110 1.90 2.60 -6.82
C LEU A 110 3.27 3.09 -7.28
N ILE A 111 3.61 4.32 -6.92
CA ILE A 111 4.92 4.92 -7.14
C ILE A 111 5.63 5.11 -5.81
N SER A 112 6.90 4.70 -5.72
CA SER A 112 7.78 5.00 -4.60
C SER A 112 8.96 5.89 -5.01
N GLY A 113 9.25 6.91 -4.22
CA GLY A 113 10.46 7.73 -4.34
C GLY A 113 11.40 7.44 -3.17
N GLY A 114 12.68 7.20 -3.46
CA GLY A 114 13.66 6.80 -2.43
C GLY A 114 14.98 7.57 -2.46
N SER A 115 15.84 7.24 -1.49
CA SER A 115 17.15 7.89 -1.29
C SER A 115 18.11 7.77 -2.47
N ASP A 116 17.93 6.79 -3.35
CA ASP A 116 18.71 6.64 -4.59
C ASP A 116 18.37 7.68 -5.67
N GLY A 117 17.41 8.57 -5.40
CA GLY A 117 16.98 9.61 -6.34
C GLY A 117 16.06 9.11 -7.44
N SER A 118 15.61 7.85 -7.39
CA SER A 118 14.73 7.25 -8.40
C SER A 118 13.26 7.25 -7.98
N LEU A 119 12.38 7.16 -8.98
CA LEU A 119 11.00 6.71 -8.83
C LEU A 119 10.88 5.26 -9.30
N ARG A 120 10.11 4.44 -8.59
CA ARG A 120 9.80 3.06 -8.99
C ARG A 120 8.31 2.81 -9.04
N ARG A 121 7.88 2.00 -10.01
CA ARG A 121 6.49 1.64 -10.28
C ARG A 121 6.21 0.24 -9.79
N TRP A 122 5.04 0.07 -9.18
CA TRP A 122 4.57 -1.20 -8.63
C TRP A 122 3.12 -1.41 -9.05
N LEU A 123 2.80 -2.62 -9.49
CA LEU A 123 1.45 -2.97 -9.92
C LEU A 123 1.06 -4.31 -9.31
N ASP A 124 -0.18 -4.41 -8.82
CA ASP A 124 -0.73 -5.69 -8.41
C ASP A 124 -0.96 -6.55 -9.66
N ILE A 125 -0.20 -7.63 -9.78
CA ILE A 125 -0.31 -8.57 -10.91
C ILE A 125 -1.73 -9.13 -11.06
N LYS A 126 -2.53 -9.17 -9.98
CA LYS A 126 -3.94 -9.57 -10.06
C LYS A 126 -4.76 -8.57 -10.88
N ILE A 127 -4.46 -7.28 -10.81
CA ILE A 127 -5.12 -6.24 -11.62
C ILE A 127 -4.76 -6.44 -13.09
N VAL A 128 -3.47 -6.68 -13.39
CA VAL A 128 -3.01 -6.92 -14.77
C VAL A 128 -3.68 -8.15 -15.36
N ILE A 129 -3.64 -9.27 -14.65
CA ILE A 129 -4.23 -10.53 -15.13
C ILE A 129 -5.73 -10.37 -15.32
N LYS A 130 -6.42 -9.72 -14.37
CA LYS A 130 -7.85 -9.47 -14.48
C LYS A 130 -8.17 -8.64 -15.74
N ALA A 131 -7.50 -7.50 -15.91
CA ALA A 131 -7.72 -6.62 -17.06
C ALA A 131 -7.46 -7.34 -18.39
N ALA A 132 -6.35 -8.08 -18.48
CA ALA A 132 -6.01 -8.87 -19.66
C ALA A 132 -7.07 -9.94 -19.96
N CYS A 133 -7.52 -10.67 -18.94
CA CYS A 133 -8.57 -11.69 -19.11
C CYS A 133 -9.93 -11.10 -19.51
N GLU A 134 -10.28 -9.92 -19.00
CA GLU A 134 -11.54 -9.23 -19.34
C GLU A 134 -11.51 -8.67 -20.77
N GLU A 135 -10.39 -8.08 -21.18
CA GLU A 135 -10.20 -7.52 -22.53
C GLU A 135 -10.15 -8.62 -23.61
N LEU A 136 -9.48 -9.73 -23.31
CA LEU A 136 -9.34 -10.86 -24.23
C LEU A 136 -10.44 -11.92 -24.08
N ARG A 137 -11.52 -11.62 -23.36
CA ARG A 137 -12.57 -12.58 -22.99
C ARG A 137 -13.11 -13.40 -24.16
N GLU A 138 -13.32 -12.76 -25.30
CA GLU A 138 -13.89 -13.38 -26.51
C GLU A 138 -12.80 -13.74 -27.55
N HIS A 139 -11.52 -13.52 -27.23
CA HIS A 139 -10.41 -13.78 -28.14
C HIS A 139 -10.17 -15.30 -28.29
N PRO A 140 -9.88 -15.84 -29.49
CA PRO A 140 -9.66 -17.27 -29.71
C PRO A 140 -8.60 -17.88 -28.79
N ALA A 141 -7.56 -17.12 -28.44
CA ALA A 141 -6.54 -17.54 -27.48
C ALA A 141 -7.09 -17.92 -26.08
N LEU A 142 -8.24 -17.38 -25.66
CA LEU A 142 -8.87 -17.72 -24.38
C LEU A 142 -10.09 -18.64 -24.54
N VAL A 143 -10.84 -18.52 -25.63
CA VAL A 143 -12.08 -19.29 -25.88
C VAL A 143 -11.81 -20.65 -26.52
N ASP A 144 -10.95 -20.73 -27.53
CA ASP A 144 -10.59 -21.95 -28.27
C ASP A 144 -9.06 -22.09 -28.42
N PRO A 145 -8.33 -22.27 -27.31
CA PRO A 145 -6.87 -22.23 -27.30
C PRO A 145 -6.25 -23.42 -28.05
N LYS A 146 -5.38 -23.14 -29.03
CA LYS A 146 -4.74 -24.17 -29.87
C LYS A 146 -3.35 -24.55 -29.38
N SER A 147 -2.58 -23.59 -28.90
CA SER A 147 -1.22 -23.79 -28.38
C SER A 147 -1.19 -24.10 -26.87
N ALA A 148 -0.06 -24.61 -26.38
CA ALA A 148 0.14 -24.85 -24.95
C ALA A 148 0.06 -23.56 -24.12
N ALA A 149 0.66 -22.47 -24.60
CA ALA A 149 0.65 -21.17 -23.95
C ALA A 149 -0.77 -20.58 -23.86
N GLU A 150 -1.58 -20.72 -24.91
CA GLU A 150 -2.98 -20.28 -24.92
C GLU A 150 -3.83 -21.10 -23.92
N LYS A 151 -3.59 -22.41 -23.84
CA LYS A 151 -4.27 -23.27 -22.85
C LYS A 151 -3.95 -22.85 -21.41
N GLU A 152 -2.69 -22.52 -21.15
CA GLU A 152 -2.24 -22.02 -19.83
C GLU A 152 -2.85 -20.65 -19.50
N ALA A 153 -2.88 -19.72 -20.47
CA ALA A 153 -3.51 -18.41 -20.31
C ALA A 153 -5.01 -18.53 -20.02
N SER A 154 -5.73 -19.34 -20.81
CA SER A 154 -7.16 -19.63 -20.60
C SER A 154 -7.43 -20.25 -19.23
N ALA A 155 -6.60 -21.23 -18.81
CA ALA A 155 -6.69 -21.84 -17.49
C ALA A 155 -6.44 -20.83 -16.35
N THR A 156 -5.51 -19.90 -16.52
CA THR A 156 -5.24 -18.82 -15.56
C THR A 156 -6.45 -17.90 -15.39
N CYS A 157 -7.11 -17.51 -16.49
CA CYS A 157 -8.31 -16.68 -16.43
C CYS A 157 -9.50 -17.41 -15.79
N ARG A 158 -9.74 -18.68 -16.15
CA ARG A 158 -10.83 -19.50 -15.59
C ARG A 158 -10.64 -19.82 -14.11
N SER A 159 -9.45 -20.24 -13.70
CA SER A 159 -9.15 -20.59 -12.30
C SER A 159 -9.32 -19.42 -11.33
N ARG A 160 -9.21 -18.19 -11.84
CA ARG A 160 -9.43 -16.94 -11.09
C ARG A 160 -10.84 -16.37 -11.23
N GLY A 161 -11.72 -17.04 -11.98
CA GLY A 161 -13.11 -16.63 -12.19
C GLY A 161 -13.29 -15.42 -13.13
N TYR A 162 -12.28 -15.10 -13.95
CA TYR A 162 -12.33 -13.98 -14.91
C TYR A 162 -12.92 -14.40 -16.27
N LEU A 163 -12.90 -15.70 -16.57
CA LEU A 163 -13.63 -16.31 -17.68
C LEU A 163 -14.62 -17.35 -17.14
N LYS A 164 -15.77 -17.46 -17.81
CA LYS A 164 -16.72 -18.56 -17.59
C LYS A 164 -16.30 -19.81 -18.37
#